data_AF-A0A4D4JN61-F1
#
_entry.id   AF-A0A4D4JN61-F1
#
_cell.length_a   1.000
_cell.length_b   1.000
_cell.length_c   1.000
_cell.angle_alpha   90.00
_cell.angle_beta   90.00
_cell.angle_gamma   90.00
#
_symmetry.space_group_name_H-M   'P 1'
#
loop_
_entity.id
_entity.type
_entity.pdbx_description
1 polymer ?
#
loop_
_entity_poly.entity_id
_entity_poly.type
_entity_poly.pdbx_seq_one_letter_code
_entity_poly.pdbx_strand_id
1 'polypeptide(L)'
;MLKNIDPLLTPDLLKVLAEMGHDDAIVLADANFTAMSLGVGKPVLRLPGIGMARAIEAVASVLPLAQDVAHPVAYMQVGGTEAPYRSALQRETLQVLAREGVASAQAEGVERFAFYERVKKAYAIVVTGELQPWGNFLLRKGVIGETLTA
;
A
#
# COMPACT_ATOMS: atom_id res chain seq x y z
N MET A 1 21.32 -8.44 -1.02
CA MET A 1 20.35 -9.38 -0.42
C MET A 1 20.70 -9.64 1.03
N LEU A 2 19.72 -9.54 1.93
CA LEU A 2 19.88 -9.76 3.37
C LEU A 2 19.14 -11.04 3.79
N LYS A 3 19.55 -11.65 4.91
CA LYS A 3 18.86 -12.81 5.48
C LYS A 3 17.48 -12.37 5.99
N ASN A 4 16.44 -13.16 5.70
CA ASN A 4 15.06 -12.94 6.17
C ASN A 4 14.40 -11.63 5.69
N ILE A 5 14.92 -11.03 4.62
CA ILE A 5 14.33 -9.84 4.00
C ILE A 5 13.99 -10.19 2.56
N ASP A 6 12.76 -9.84 2.15
CA ASP A 6 12.27 -10.08 0.81
C ASP A 6 13.17 -9.40 -0.25
N PRO A 7 13.60 -10.10 -1.32
CA PRO A 7 14.47 -9.55 -2.36
C PRO A 7 13.92 -8.37 -3.16
N LEU A 8 12.61 -8.14 -3.14
CA LEU A 8 12.00 -6.96 -3.78
C LEU A 8 12.19 -5.69 -2.95
N LEU A 9 12.54 -5.82 -1.67
CA LEU A 9 12.85 -4.69 -0.81
C LEU A 9 14.26 -4.20 -1.13
N THR A 10 14.36 -3.37 -2.17
CA THR A 10 15.59 -2.70 -2.59
C THR A 10 16.12 -1.80 -1.46
N PRO A 11 17.43 -1.44 -1.47
CA PRO A 11 17.99 -0.56 -0.45
C PRO A 11 17.19 0.73 -0.24
N ASP A 12 16.75 1.37 -1.32
CA ASP A 12 15.95 2.60 -1.26
C ASP A 12 14.55 2.36 -0.69
N LEU A 13 13.91 1.23 -1.04
CA LEU A 13 12.59 0.88 -0.50
C LEU A 13 12.68 0.56 1.00
N LEU A 14 13.69 -0.19 1.43
CA LEU A 14 13.94 -0.46 2.86
C LEU A 14 14.18 0.84 3.62
N LYS A 15 14.99 1.75 3.08
CA LYS A 15 15.23 3.07 3.69
C LYS A 15 13.92 3.84 3.87
N VAL A 16 13.09 3.93 2.83
CA VAL A 16 11.79 4.61 2.89
C VAL A 16 10.89 3.99 3.96
N LEU A 17 10.73 2.65 3.97
CA LEU A 17 9.89 1.97 4.96
C LEU A 17 10.40 2.15 6.39
N ALA A 18 11.73 2.21 6.57
CA ALA A 18 12.36 2.44 7.87
C ALA A 18 12.19 3.88 8.38
N GLU A 19 12.23 4.88 7.49
CA GLU A 19 12.08 6.30 7.84
C GLU A 19 10.64 6.73 8.12
N MET A 20 9.65 6.01 7.59
CA MET A 20 8.23 6.27 7.87
C MET A 20 7.94 6.20 9.38
N GLY A 21 7.19 7.17 9.90
CA GLY A 21 6.67 7.19 11.27
C GLY A 21 5.37 6.41 11.43
N HIS A 22 4.80 6.45 12.64
CA HIS A 22 3.44 5.97 12.88
C HIS A 22 2.46 6.79 12.04
N ASP A 23 1.48 6.10 11.46
CA ASP A 23 0.42 6.63 10.61
C ASP A 23 0.85 7.14 9.22
N ASP A 24 2.15 7.20 8.93
CA ASP A 24 2.62 7.49 7.58
C ASP A 24 2.10 6.46 6.59
N ALA A 25 1.68 6.95 5.43
CA ALA A 25 1.12 6.11 4.38
C ALA A 25 2.13 5.90 3.23
N ILE A 26 2.18 4.69 2.69
CA ILE A 26 2.87 4.39 1.42
C ILE A 26 1.87 3.92 0.38
N VAL A 27 2.01 4.40 -0.85
CA VAL A 27 1.17 4.02 -1.98
C VAL A 27 1.88 2.98 -2.82
N LEU A 28 1.23 1.86 -3.09
CA LEU A 28 1.62 0.92 -4.13
C LEU A 28 0.73 1.16 -5.34
N ALA A 29 1.34 1.60 -6.43
CA ALA A 29 0.65 2.11 -7.60
C ALA A 29 0.77 1.14 -8.79
N ASP A 30 -0.30 1.03 -9.57
CA ASP A 30 -0.27 0.35 -10.86
C ASP A 30 0.52 1.17 -11.90
N ALA A 31 0.86 0.54 -13.03
CA ALA A 31 1.70 1.13 -14.08
C ALA A 31 1.06 2.34 -14.79
N ASN A 32 -0.26 2.51 -14.66
CA ASN A 32 -1.02 3.60 -15.29
C ASN A 32 -1.22 4.79 -14.34
N PHE A 33 -0.82 4.67 -13.08
CA PHE A 33 -1.05 5.69 -12.07
C PHE A 33 -0.23 6.96 -12.32
N THR A 34 -0.81 8.12 -12.01
CA THR A 34 -0.17 9.44 -12.18
C THR A 34 0.85 9.77 -11.08
N ALA A 35 1.73 8.82 -10.77
CA ALA A 35 2.66 8.87 -9.64
C ALA A 35 3.59 10.09 -9.66
N MET A 36 4.10 10.49 -10.82
CA MET A 36 5.04 11.61 -10.91
C MET A 36 4.40 12.95 -10.59
N SER A 37 3.13 13.15 -10.97
CA SER A 37 2.40 14.39 -10.68
C SER A 37 1.92 14.46 -9.23
N LEU A 38 1.50 13.32 -8.65
CA LEU A 38 1.05 13.27 -7.26
C LEU A 38 2.19 13.10 -6.24
N GLY A 39 3.36 12.66 -6.71
CA GLY A 39 4.56 12.41 -5.92
C GLY A 39 5.56 13.57 -5.92
N VAL A 40 5.18 14.76 -6.38
CA VAL A 40 6.06 15.94 -6.31
C VAL A 40 6.44 16.20 -4.86
N GLY A 41 7.75 16.30 -4.60
CA GLY A 41 8.30 16.58 -3.27
C GLY A 41 8.39 15.37 -2.33
N LYS A 42 8.16 14.14 -2.81
CA LYS A 42 8.30 12.91 -2.01
C LYS A 42 8.97 11.78 -2.81
N PRO A 43 9.48 10.72 -2.14
CA PRO A 43 10.06 9.58 -2.84
C PRO A 43 9.05 8.89 -3.76
N VAL A 44 9.46 8.68 -5.02
CA VAL A 44 8.76 7.85 -6.00
C VAL A 44 9.70 6.74 -6.46
N LEU A 45 9.49 5.53 -5.96
CA LEU A 45 10.30 4.36 -6.29
C LEU A 45 9.62 3.51 -7.36
N ARG A 46 10.37 2.61 -8.00
CA ARG A 46 9.86 1.75 -9.09
C ARG A 46 10.23 0.29 -8.86
N LEU A 47 9.27 -0.60 -9.11
CA LEU A 47 9.42 -2.05 -9.15
C LEU A 47 8.87 -2.56 -10.49
N PRO A 48 9.56 -2.31 -11.62
CA PRO A 48 9.08 -2.68 -12.94
C PRO A 48 8.97 -4.21 -13.07
N GLY A 49 7.93 -4.67 -13.78
CA GLY A 49 7.68 -6.10 -14.00
C GLY A 49 7.15 -6.86 -12.78
N ILE A 50 6.96 -6.20 -11.63
CA ILE A 50 6.41 -6.81 -10.42
C ILE A 50 4.91 -6.54 -10.34
N GLY A 51 4.11 -7.58 -10.16
CA GLY A 51 2.65 -7.48 -9.95
C GLY A 51 2.27 -6.96 -8.57
N MET A 52 1.05 -6.43 -8.43
CA MET A 52 0.64 -5.71 -7.22
C MET A 52 0.63 -6.59 -5.96
N ALA A 53 0.05 -7.79 -6.04
CA ALA A 53 -0.05 -8.70 -4.90
C ALA A 53 1.35 -9.07 -4.36
N ARG A 54 2.30 -9.32 -5.25
CA ARG A 54 3.70 -9.63 -4.90
C ARG A 54 4.44 -8.43 -4.29
N ALA A 55 4.21 -7.22 -4.82
CA ALA A 55 4.78 -6.01 -4.25
C ALA A 55 4.25 -5.74 -2.83
N ILE A 56 2.95 -5.95 -2.61
CA ILE A 56 2.32 -5.81 -1.29
C ILE A 56 2.81 -6.87 -0.32
N GLU A 57 2.96 -8.12 -0.75
CA GLU A 57 3.55 -9.19 0.08
C GLU A 57 4.94 -8.78 0.59
N ALA A 58 5.82 -8.29 -0.31
CA ALA A 58 7.15 -7.84 0.08
C ALA A 58 7.10 -6.69 1.10
N VAL A 59 6.30 -5.66 0.84
CA VAL A 59 6.18 -4.50 1.74
C VAL A 59 5.58 -4.90 3.10
N ALA A 60 4.49 -5.66 3.10
CA ALA A 60 3.80 -6.06 4.32
C ALA A 60 4.64 -7.00 5.19
N SER A 61 5.59 -7.76 4.62
CA SER A 61 6.50 -8.63 5.38
C SER A 61 7.37 -7.89 6.42
N VAL A 62 7.54 -6.57 6.28
CA VAL A 62 8.32 -5.74 7.22
C VAL A 62 7.56 -4.52 7.74
N LEU A 63 6.42 -4.18 7.13
CA LEU A 63 5.65 -2.98 7.47
C LEU A 63 4.49 -3.34 8.41
N PRO A 64 4.54 -2.98 9.71
CA PRO A 64 3.39 -3.13 10.59
C PRO A 64 2.25 -2.24 10.07
N LEU A 65 1.02 -2.73 10.06
CA LEU A 65 -0.14 -1.94 9.66
C LEU A 65 -0.86 -1.36 10.88
N ALA A 66 -1.35 -0.12 10.75
CA ALA A 66 -1.98 0.62 11.84
C ALA A 66 -3.27 -0.06 12.36
N GLN A 67 -3.20 -0.66 13.54
CA GLN A 67 -4.36 -1.34 14.17
C GLN A 67 -5.30 -0.37 14.89
N ASP A 68 -4.84 0.84 15.17
CA ASP A 68 -5.56 1.93 15.84
C ASP A 68 -6.46 2.73 14.89
N VAL A 69 -6.47 2.40 13.60
CA VAL A 69 -7.35 3.02 12.59
C VAL A 69 -8.30 1.98 12.01
N ALA A 70 -9.54 2.41 11.69
CA ALA A 70 -10.55 1.50 11.16
C ALA A 70 -10.14 0.86 9.82
N HIS A 71 -9.44 1.62 8.97
CA HIS A 71 -9.04 1.22 7.63
C HIS A 71 -7.56 1.53 7.37
N PRO A 72 -6.61 0.69 7.85
CA PRO A 72 -5.19 0.83 7.56
C PRO A 72 -4.85 0.58 6.08
N VAL A 73 -5.75 -0.08 5.37
CA VAL A 73 -5.62 -0.38 3.94
C VAL A 73 -6.73 0.35 3.18
N ALA A 74 -6.35 1.07 2.14
CA ALA A 74 -7.28 1.62 1.17
C ALA A 74 -6.90 1.15 -0.23
N TYR A 75 -7.90 0.86 -1.07
CA TYR A 75 -7.71 0.62 -2.50
C TYR A 75 -8.58 1.58 -3.30
N MET A 76 -8.16 1.88 -4.53
CA MET A 76 -8.95 2.74 -5.40
C MET A 76 -10.21 1.97 -5.88
N GLN A 77 -11.40 2.49 -5.57
CA GLN A 77 -12.66 1.91 -6.01
C GLN A 77 -12.72 1.90 -7.54
N VAL A 78 -13.09 0.76 -8.13
CA VAL A 78 -13.19 0.64 -9.58
C VAL A 78 -14.29 1.56 -10.10
N GLY A 79 -13.98 2.39 -11.11
CA GLY A 79 -14.94 3.32 -11.69
C GLY A 79 -16.21 2.64 -12.18
N GLY A 80 -17.37 3.25 -11.92
CA GLY A 80 -18.67 2.69 -12.28
C GLY A 80 -19.17 1.56 -11.38
N THR A 81 -18.53 1.35 -10.23
CA THR A 81 -18.93 0.33 -9.23
C THR A 81 -19.08 0.97 -7.85
N GLU A 82 -19.80 0.30 -6.96
CA GLU A 82 -20.00 0.73 -5.58
C GLU A 82 -19.39 -0.29 -4.60
N ALA A 83 -19.05 0.17 -3.40
CA ALA A 83 -18.64 -0.74 -2.33
C ALA A 83 -19.76 -1.77 -2.03
N PRO A 84 -19.43 -3.05 -1.78
CA PRO A 84 -18.09 -3.60 -1.55
C PRO A 84 -17.44 -4.22 -2.81
N TYR A 85 -17.73 -3.75 -4.02
CA TYR A 85 -17.14 -4.30 -5.24
C TYR A 85 -15.59 -4.26 -5.20
N ARG A 86 -14.99 -5.37 -5.62
CA ARG A 86 -13.54 -5.55 -5.74
C ARG A 86 -13.23 -6.29 -7.03
N SER A 87 -12.21 -5.84 -7.77
CA SER A 87 -11.68 -6.57 -8.93
C SER A 87 -10.99 -7.89 -8.51
N ALA A 88 -10.64 -8.74 -9.47
CA ALA A 88 -9.89 -9.98 -9.18
C ALA A 88 -8.56 -9.68 -8.48
N LEU A 89 -7.77 -8.76 -9.05
CA LEU A 89 -6.54 -8.26 -8.44
C LEU A 89 -6.76 -7.75 -7.02
N GLN A 90 -7.81 -6.96 -6.79
CA GLN A 90 -8.06 -6.41 -5.46
C GLN A 90 -8.36 -7.50 -4.43
N ARG A 91 -9.11 -8.54 -4.82
CA ARG A 91 -9.37 -9.69 -3.95
C ARG A 91 -8.10 -10.48 -3.66
N GLU A 92 -7.28 -10.74 -4.68
CA GLU A 92 -5.99 -11.44 -4.53
C GLU A 92 -5.05 -10.69 -3.57
N THR A 93 -4.86 -9.40 -3.79
CA THR A 93 -4.02 -8.56 -2.94
C THR A 93 -4.53 -8.51 -1.50
N LEU A 94 -5.85 -8.44 -1.28
CA LEU A 94 -6.40 -8.47 0.08
C LEU A 94 -6.26 -9.84 0.75
N GLN A 95 -6.21 -10.93 -0.01
CA GLN A 95 -5.89 -12.26 0.56
C GLN A 95 -4.45 -12.33 1.04
N VAL A 96 -3.51 -11.66 0.36
CA VAL A 96 -2.12 -11.53 0.84
C VAL A 96 -2.10 -10.77 2.17
N LEU A 97 -2.74 -9.60 2.24
CA LEU A 97 -2.81 -8.79 3.46
C LEU A 97 -3.53 -9.49 4.62
N ALA A 98 -4.50 -10.37 4.32
CA ALA A 98 -5.16 -11.16 5.36
C ALA A 98 -4.22 -12.14 6.07
N ARG A 99 -3.18 -12.64 5.39
CA ARG A 99 -2.14 -13.48 6.02
C ARG A 99 -1.27 -12.68 7.00
N GLU A 100 -1.20 -11.36 6.80
CA GLU A 100 -0.52 -10.40 7.67
C GLU A 100 -1.46 -9.82 8.76
N GLY A 101 -2.62 -10.44 8.98
CA GLY A 101 -3.56 -10.08 10.04
C GLY A 101 -4.54 -8.96 9.71
N VAL A 102 -4.62 -8.52 8.44
CA VAL A 102 -5.59 -7.51 8.03
C VAL A 102 -6.94 -8.15 7.71
N ALA A 103 -7.96 -7.86 8.50
CA ALA A 103 -9.31 -8.30 8.19
C ALA A 103 -9.84 -7.63 6.92
N SER A 104 -10.67 -8.32 6.15
CA SER A 104 -11.29 -7.76 4.94
C SER A 104 -12.07 -6.46 5.18
N ALA A 105 -12.61 -6.26 6.39
CA ALA A 105 -13.32 -5.04 6.80
C ALA A 105 -12.38 -3.85 7.11
N GLN A 106 -11.10 -4.12 7.35
CA GLN A 106 -10.05 -3.12 7.54
C GLN A 106 -9.51 -2.57 6.20
N ALA A 107 -10.07 -3.00 5.07
CA ALA A 107 -9.78 -2.49 3.75
C ALA A 107 -10.96 -1.73 3.16
N GLU A 108 -10.77 -0.43 2.86
CA GLU A 108 -11.80 0.43 2.27
C GLU A 108 -11.57 0.70 0.78
N GLY A 109 -12.65 0.71 0.01
CA GLY A 109 -12.66 1.21 -1.36
C GLY A 109 -12.86 2.72 -1.36
N VAL A 110 -11.95 3.47 -2.00
CA VAL A 110 -11.96 4.94 -2.01
C VAL A 110 -12.17 5.44 -3.43
N GLU A 111 -13.10 6.38 -3.61
CA GLU A 111 -13.33 7.06 -4.89
C GLU A 111 -12.02 7.67 -5.43
N ARG A 112 -11.84 7.67 -6.75
CA ARG A 112 -10.59 8.04 -7.45
C ARG A 112 -9.98 9.35 -6.97
N PHE A 113 -10.76 10.42 -6.93
CA PHE A 113 -10.26 11.75 -6.56
C PHE A 113 -9.99 11.85 -5.07
N ALA A 114 -10.83 11.25 -4.23
CA ALA A 114 -10.54 11.09 -2.81
C ALA A 114 -9.24 10.30 -2.57
N PHE A 115 -8.98 9.25 -3.37
CA PHE A 115 -7.74 8.49 -3.31
C PHE A 115 -6.52 9.36 -3.69
N TYR A 116 -6.65 10.22 -4.71
CA TYR A 116 -5.60 11.18 -5.06
C TYR A 116 -5.29 12.17 -3.93
N GLU A 117 -6.30 12.66 -3.22
CA GLU A 117 -6.09 13.53 -2.05
C GLU A 117 -5.34 12.81 -0.92
N ARG A 118 -5.56 11.51 -0.73
CA ARG A 118 -4.78 10.70 0.21
C ARG A 118 -3.35 10.49 -0.26
N VAL A 119 -3.12 10.23 -1.55
CA VAL A 119 -1.79 10.06 -2.14
C VAL A 119 -0.94 11.32 -2.00
N LYS A 120 -1.54 12.51 -2.16
CA LYS A 120 -0.85 13.79 -1.94
C LYS A 120 -0.31 13.94 -0.51
N LYS A 121 -0.91 13.25 0.47
CA LYS A 121 -0.48 13.25 1.88
C LYS A 121 0.41 12.06 2.25
N ALA A 122 0.46 11.02 1.42
CA ALA A 122 1.30 9.85 1.67
C ALA A 122 2.80 10.19 1.72
N TYR A 123 3.58 9.42 2.46
CA TYR A 123 5.03 9.58 2.61
C TYR A 123 5.78 9.25 1.30
N ALA A 124 5.39 8.18 0.62
CA ALA A 124 6.05 7.73 -0.62
C ALA A 124 5.09 7.00 -1.56
N ILE A 125 5.51 6.85 -2.82
CA ILE A 125 4.83 6.07 -3.85
C ILE A 125 5.80 5.05 -4.43
N VAL A 126 5.36 3.81 -4.61
CA VAL A 126 6.07 2.76 -5.33
C VAL A 126 5.26 2.38 -6.56
N VAL A 127 5.80 2.64 -7.74
CA VAL A 127 5.16 2.27 -9.01
C VAL A 127 5.57 0.86 -9.38
N THR A 128 4.60 -0.03 -9.43
CA THR A 128 4.78 -1.44 -9.78
C THR A 128 4.71 -1.65 -11.30
N GLY A 129 4.92 -2.89 -11.75
CA GLY A 129 4.64 -3.32 -13.13
C GLY A 129 3.20 -3.77 -13.35
N GLU A 130 2.30 -3.61 -12.37
CA GLU A 130 0.90 -4.03 -12.49
C GLU A 130 0.21 -3.30 -13.63
N LEU A 131 -0.31 -4.04 -14.61
CA LEU A 131 -0.96 -3.46 -15.78
C LEU A 131 -2.45 -3.25 -15.57
N GLN A 132 -3.07 -3.97 -14.63
CA GLN A 132 -4.50 -3.86 -14.40
C GLN A 132 -4.84 -2.49 -13.79
N PRO A 133 -5.75 -1.72 -14.40
CA PRO A 133 -6.15 -0.43 -13.86
C PRO A 133 -6.91 -0.59 -12.54
N TRP A 134 -6.96 0.49 -11.76
CA TRP A 134 -7.57 0.52 -10.42
C TRP A 134 -6.86 -0.42 -9.43
N GLY A 135 -5.62 -0.78 -9.72
CA GLY A 135 -4.79 -1.69 -8.92
C GLY A 135 -4.04 -0.98 -7.79
N ASN A 136 -4.41 0.25 -7.44
CA ASN A 136 -3.68 1.09 -6.50
C ASN A 136 -4.11 0.83 -5.06
N PHE A 137 -3.13 0.75 -4.17
CA PHE A 137 -3.30 0.53 -2.74
C PHE A 137 -2.54 1.59 -1.94
N LEU A 138 -3.04 1.86 -0.74
CA LEU A 138 -2.41 2.71 0.26
C LEU A 138 -2.37 1.92 1.56
N LEU A 139 -1.18 1.83 2.16
CA LEU A 139 -0.92 1.15 3.43
C LEU A 139 -0.48 2.18 4.47
N ARG A 140 -1.13 2.21 5.63
CA ARG A 140 -0.75 3.07 6.77
C ARG A 140 0.11 2.27 7.74
N LYS A 141 1.29 2.80 8.05
CA LYS A 141 2.24 2.20 8.99
C LYS A 141 1.70 2.30 10.41
N GLY A 142 1.75 1.19 11.12
CA GLY A 142 1.42 1.09 12.54
C GLY A 142 2.63 1.19 13.45
N VAL A 143 2.42 0.82 14.71
CA VAL A 143 3.43 0.81 15.77
C VAL A 143 4.00 -0.60 15.96
N ILE A 144 5.30 -0.68 16.27
CA ILE A 144 5.93 -1.88 16.84
C ILE A 144 6.22 -1.56 18.31
N GLY A 145 5.60 -2.30 19.23
CA GLY A 145 5.74 -2.11 20.67
C GLY A 145 4.54 -2.65 21.45
N GLU A 146 4.64 -2.70 22.77
CA GLU A 146 3.50 -3.03 23.62
C GLU A 146 2.42 -1.97 23.47
N THR A 147 1.18 -2.41 23.19
CA THR A 147 0.03 -1.52 23.20
C THR A 147 -0.12 -0.97 24.61
N LEU A 148 -0.22 0.35 24.77
CA LEU A 148 -0.46 0.96 26.08
C LEU A 148 -1.73 0.32 26.66
N THR A 149 -1.57 -0.52 27.69
CA THR A 149 -2.70 -1.04 28.46
C THR A 149 -3.34 0.15 29.17
N ALA A 150 -4.63 0.34 28.93
CA ALA A 150 -5.43 1.36 29.62
C ALA A 150 -5.45 1.14 31.14
#